data_AF-A0A833WX90-F1
#
_entry.id   AF-A0A833WX90-F1
#
_cell.length_a   1.000
_cell.length_b   1.000
_cell.length_c   1.000
_cell.angle_alpha   90.00
_cell.angle_beta   90.00
_cell.angle_gamma   90.00
#
_symmetry.space_group_name_H-M   'P 1'
#
loop_
_entity.id
_entity.type
_entity.pdbx_description
1 polymer ?
#
loop_
_entity_poly.entity_id
_entity_poly.type
_entity_poly.pdbx_seq_one_letter_code
_entity_poly.pdbx_strand_id
1 'polypeptide(L)'
;MTILQVNKPSRFEVTWVGAKGCEDIIKNYWQSIDHFDSVTEIMSDISSCNQHLKLLHSCSGVLKKWAKNKDSNRGKEIKRLTMKIKKLQDNEGLENVEEIRELQNEVRVLLVQEDVKWRQKAKRNLYRLSDKNTKFFHASAT
;
A
#
# COMPACT_ATOMS: atom_id res chain seq x y z
N MET A 1 8.30 18.56 29.82
CA MET A 1 7.49 18.77 28.59
C MET A 1 7.37 17.46 27.85
N THR A 2 6.20 16.81 27.94
CA THR A 2 5.94 15.53 27.26
C THR A 2 5.65 15.81 25.80
N ILE A 3 6.54 15.39 24.90
CA ILE A 3 6.29 15.50 23.45
C ILE A 3 5.12 14.56 23.14
N LEU A 4 3.95 15.12 22.88
CA LEU A 4 2.82 14.38 22.33
C LEU A 4 3.29 13.74 21.02
N GLN A 5 3.42 12.42 21.01
CA GLN A 5 3.61 11.67 19.77
C GLN A 5 2.33 11.82 18.95
N VAL A 6 2.27 12.85 18.11
CA VAL A 6 1.24 12.97 17.09
C VAL A 6 1.37 11.75 16.20
N ASN A 7 0.44 10.82 16.36
CA ASN A 7 0.41 9.56 15.64
C ASN A 7 0.38 9.88 14.15
N LYS A 8 1.44 9.52 13.42
CA LYS A 8 1.61 9.96 12.04
C LYS A 8 0.43 9.44 11.22
N PRO A 9 -0.39 10.32 10.62
CA PRO A 9 -1.59 9.87 9.92
C PRO A 9 -1.19 8.87 8.85
N SER A 10 -1.92 7.77 8.83
CA SER A 10 -1.83 6.77 7.77
C SER A 10 -2.02 7.46 6.43
N ARG A 11 -1.04 7.30 5.53
CA ARG A 11 -1.14 7.81 4.18
C ARG A 11 -1.47 6.64 3.26
N PHE A 12 -2.53 6.82 2.49
CA PHE A 12 -2.87 5.93 1.39
C PHE A 12 -1.75 5.98 0.33
N GLU A 13 -1.39 4.83 -0.25
CA GLU A 13 -0.37 4.76 -1.31
C GLU A 13 -1.00 4.48 -2.67
N VAL A 14 -0.50 5.13 -3.74
CA VAL A 14 -1.04 4.93 -5.10
C VAL A 14 -0.97 3.47 -5.57
N THR A 15 0.00 2.72 -5.05
CA THR A 15 0.21 1.31 -5.38
C THR A 15 -0.94 0.43 -4.91
N TRP A 16 -1.79 0.93 -4.02
CA TRP A 16 -2.94 0.20 -3.49
C TRP A 16 -4.12 0.22 -4.47
N VAL A 17 -4.31 1.31 -5.25
CA VAL A 17 -5.45 1.48 -6.17
C VAL A 17 -5.52 0.39 -7.23
N GLY A 18 -4.37 -0.04 -7.77
CA GLY A 18 -4.31 -1.08 -8.80
C GLY A 18 -4.13 -2.51 -8.25
N ALA A 19 -4.09 -2.68 -6.92
CA ALA A 19 -3.79 -3.96 -6.31
C ALA A 19 -5.08 -4.70 -5.92
N LYS A 20 -5.24 -5.92 -6.44
CA LYS A 20 -6.37 -6.82 -6.14
C LYS A 20 -6.59 -6.94 -4.63
N GLY A 21 -7.82 -6.65 -4.19
CA GLY A 21 -8.24 -6.68 -2.79
C GLY A 21 -8.30 -5.32 -2.09
N CYS A 22 -7.70 -4.24 -2.63
CA CYS A 22 -7.81 -2.92 -2.00
C CYS A 22 -9.24 -2.39 -2.03
N GLU A 23 -9.89 -2.47 -3.20
CA GLU A 23 -11.27 -2.01 -3.40
C GLU A 23 -12.25 -2.78 -2.52
N ASP A 24 -12.07 -4.11 -2.43
CA ASP A 24 -12.92 -4.97 -1.60
C ASP A 24 -12.84 -4.58 -0.12
N ILE A 25 -11.64 -4.29 0.40
CA ILE A 25 -11.46 -3.83 1.78
C ILE A 25 -12.21 -2.50 1.99
N ILE A 26 -12.10 -1.55 1.06
CA ILE A 26 -12.76 -0.25 1.20
C ILE A 26 -14.28 -0.43 1.14
N LYS A 27 -14.80 -1.18 0.16
CA LYS A 27 -16.23 -1.46 0.00
C LYS A 27 -16.83 -2.14 1.22
N ASN A 28 -16.19 -3.18 1.75
CA ASN A 28 -16.68 -3.90 2.92
C ASN A 28 -16.82 -2.98 4.15
N TYR A 29 -15.85 -2.09 4.36
CA TYR A 29 -15.93 -1.12 5.46
C TYR A 29 -17.01 -0.07 5.19
N TRP A 30 -17.16 0.41 3.96
CA TRP A 30 -18.18 1.41 3.63
C TRP A 30 -19.61 0.86 3.76
N GLN A 31 -19.84 -0.39 3.32
CA GLN A 31 -21.13 -1.06 3.44
C GLN A 31 -21.50 -1.44 4.88
N SER A 32 -20.52 -1.53 5.78
CA SER A 32 -20.79 -1.75 7.21
C SER A 32 -21.44 -0.53 7.90
N ILE A 33 -21.44 0.64 7.24
CA ILE A 33 -22.10 1.87 7.72
C ILE A 33 -23.60 1.79 7.42
N ASP A 34 -23.98 1.36 6.21
CA ASP A 34 -25.39 1.33 5.76
C ASP A 34 -26.31 0.45 6.62
N HIS A 35 -25.74 -0.51 7.37
CA HIS A 35 -26.51 -1.34 8.30
C HIS A 35 -26.87 -0.66 9.63
N PHE A 36 -26.31 0.51 9.93
CA PHE A 36 -26.53 1.22 11.18
C PHE A 36 -27.57 2.34 11.06
N ASP A 37 -27.79 2.88 9.85
CA ASP A 37 -28.74 3.98 9.59
C ASP A 37 -30.22 3.53 9.57
N SER A 38 -30.50 2.23 9.73
CA SER A 38 -31.88 1.73 9.87
C SER A 38 -32.50 2.04 11.25
N VAL A 39 -31.69 2.36 12.27
CA VAL A 39 -32.18 2.61 13.63
C VAL A 39 -31.51 3.84 14.22
N THR A 40 -32.05 5.01 13.88
CA THR A 40 -32.08 6.30 14.61
C THR A 40 -31.78 7.48 13.69
N GLU A 41 -32.82 7.90 12.98
CA GLU A 41 -33.01 9.30 12.65
C GLU A 41 -32.79 10.13 13.94
N ILE A 42 -31.86 11.09 13.86
CA ILE A 42 -31.68 12.22 14.79
C ILE A 42 -30.95 11.90 16.11
N MET A 43 -29.62 11.65 16.09
CA MET A 43 -28.76 11.91 17.27
C MET A 43 -27.37 12.47 16.88
N SER A 44 -27.34 13.78 16.62
CA SER A 44 -26.18 14.70 16.56
C SER A 44 -25.11 14.43 15.48
N ASP A 45 -24.83 15.47 14.69
CA ASP A 45 -23.74 15.50 13.68
C ASP A 45 -22.39 15.05 14.26
N ILE A 46 -22.17 15.28 15.55
CA ILE A 46 -20.95 14.90 16.28
C ILE A 46 -20.84 13.37 16.44
N SER A 47 -21.94 12.67 16.70
CA SER A 47 -21.94 11.20 16.84
C SER A 47 -21.64 10.52 15.51
N SER A 48 -22.28 10.98 14.43
CA SER A 48 -22.03 10.48 13.07
C SER A 48 -20.61 10.77 12.58
N CYS A 49 -20.05 11.95 12.90
CA CYS A 49 -18.64 12.26 12.60
C CYS A 49 -17.66 11.34 13.36
N ASN A 50 -17.94 11.05 14.63
CA ASN A 50 -17.12 10.13 15.44
C ASN A 50 -17.17 8.70 14.90
N GLN A 51 -18.33 8.25 14.40
CA GLN A 51 -18.52 6.95 13.77
C GLN A 51 -17.67 6.82 12.49
N HIS A 52 -17.76 7.81 11.60
CA HIS A 52 -16.96 7.87 10.37
C HIS A 52 -15.46 7.87 10.68
N LEU A 53 -15.02 8.60 11.71
CA LEU A 53 -13.61 8.65 12.09
C LEU A 53 -13.10 7.29 12.59
N LYS A 54 -13.91 6.57 13.40
CA LYS A 54 -13.58 5.21 13.85
C LYS A 54 -13.48 4.23 12.69
N LEU A 55 -14.37 4.35 11.71
CA LEU A 55 -14.36 3.51 10.52
C LEU A 55 -13.11 3.77 9.68
N LEU A 56 -12.79 5.04 9.40
CA LEU A 56 -11.59 5.43 8.66
C LEU A 56 -10.33 4.90 9.34
N HIS A 57 -10.26 5.00 10.67
CA HIS A 57 -9.13 4.49 11.44
C HIS A 57 -8.99 2.96 11.33
N SER A 58 -10.11 2.24 11.44
CA SER A 58 -10.16 0.77 11.35
C SER A 58 -9.81 0.27 9.95
N CYS A 59 -10.46 0.83 8.92
CA CYS A 59 -10.18 0.55 7.51
C CYS A 59 -8.70 0.82 7.19
N SER A 60 -8.17 1.94 7.67
CA SER A 60 -6.76 2.26 7.47
C SER A 60 -5.80 1.28 8.14
N GLY A 61 -6.12 0.78 9.33
CA GLY A 61 -5.34 -0.25 10.01
C GLY A 61 -5.30 -1.56 9.21
N VAL A 62 -6.45 -1.99 8.69
CA VAL A 62 -6.56 -3.20 7.86
C VAL A 62 -5.82 -3.02 6.53
N LEU A 63 -6.00 -1.89 5.84
CA LEU A 63 -5.30 -1.58 4.60
C LEU A 63 -3.78 -1.60 4.79
N LYS A 64 -3.27 -1.03 5.90
CA LYS A 64 -1.84 -1.11 6.24
C LYS A 64 -1.34 -2.54 6.40
N LYS A 65 -2.08 -3.38 7.14
CA LYS A 65 -1.72 -4.78 7.37
C LYS A 65 -1.74 -5.56 6.06
N TRP A 66 -2.78 -5.38 5.25
CA TRP A 66 -2.91 -5.95 3.92
C TRP A 66 -1.74 -5.54 3.01
N ALA A 67 -1.42 -4.24 2.96
CA ALA A 67 -0.33 -3.72 2.14
C ALA A 67 1.04 -4.30 2.55
N LYS A 68 1.31 -4.37 3.87
CA LYS A 68 2.54 -4.97 4.40
C LYS A 68 2.66 -6.45 4.03
N ASN A 69 1.56 -7.19 4.10
CA ASN A 69 1.52 -8.60 3.71
C ASN A 69 1.73 -8.77 2.20
N LYS A 70 1.08 -7.94 1.38
CA LYS A 70 1.25 -7.90 -0.09
C LYS A 70 2.69 -7.64 -0.48
N ASP A 71 3.33 -6.66 0.17
CA ASP A 71 4.73 -6.31 -0.07
C ASP A 71 5.68 -7.46 0.26
N SER A 72 5.51 -8.09 1.42
CA SER A 72 6.30 -9.26 1.84
C SER A 72 6.11 -10.43 0.89
N ASN A 73 4.87 -10.66 0.45
CA ASN A 73 4.55 -11.75 -0.45
C ASN A 73 5.09 -11.52 -1.87
N ARG A 74 5.13 -10.27 -2.36
CA ARG A 74 5.65 -9.95 -3.70
C ARG A 74 7.11 -10.34 -3.86
N GLY A 75 7.98 -10.00 -2.90
CA GLY A 75 9.39 -10.39 -2.96
C GLY A 75 9.58 -11.91 -2.94
N LYS A 76 8.77 -12.62 -2.14
CA LYS A 76 8.75 -14.10 -2.12
C LYS A 76 8.29 -14.67 -3.46
N GLU A 77 7.28 -14.05 -4.06
CA GLU A 77 6.71 -14.49 -5.33
C GLU A 77 7.67 -14.31 -6.49
N ILE A 78 8.34 -13.14 -6.57
CA ILE A 78 9.42 -12.93 -7.54
C ILE A 78 10.48 -14.02 -7.39
N LYS A 79 10.94 -14.28 -6.17
CA LYS A 79 11.96 -15.32 -5.92
C LYS A 79 11.47 -16.71 -6.34
N ARG A 80 10.21 -17.05 -6.03
CA ARG A 80 9.58 -18.34 -6.38
C ARG A 80 9.50 -18.51 -7.90
N LEU A 81 9.00 -17.51 -8.61
CA LEU A 81 8.87 -17.53 -10.07
C LEU A 81 10.23 -17.60 -10.75
N THR A 82 11.22 -16.81 -10.31
CA THR A 82 12.59 -16.87 -10.84
C THR A 82 13.23 -18.24 -10.64
N MET A 83 13.01 -18.90 -9.48
CA MET A 83 13.48 -20.27 -9.27
C MET A 83 12.77 -21.27 -10.18
N LYS A 84 11.48 -21.09 -10.45
CA LYS A 84 10.72 -21.94 -11.38
C LYS A 84 11.24 -21.79 -12.81
N ILE A 85 11.45 -20.55 -13.27
CA ILE A 85 12.05 -20.25 -14.58
C ILE A 85 13.41 -20.94 -14.71
N LYS A 86 14.28 -20.81 -13.71
CA LYS A 86 15.61 -21.44 -13.76
C LYS A 86 15.52 -22.96 -13.91
N LYS A 87 14.66 -23.61 -13.14
CA LYS A 87 14.45 -25.07 -13.25
C LYS A 87 13.94 -25.50 -14.62
N LEU A 88 13.05 -24.72 -15.22
CA LEU A 88 12.54 -24.99 -16.58
C LEU A 88 13.61 -24.75 -17.65
N GLN A 89 14.51 -23.78 -17.45
CA GLN A 89 15.64 -23.53 -18.34
C GLN A 89 16.72 -24.61 -18.25
N ASP A 90 16.95 -25.15 -17.04
CA ASP A 90 17.91 -26.24 -16.82
C ASP A 90 17.40 -27.58 -17.42
N ASN A 91 16.10 -27.68 -17.72
CA ASN A 91 15.46 -28.84 -18.35
C ASN A 91 15.27 -28.50 -19.84
N GLU A 92 16.24 -28.86 -20.70
CA GLU A 92 16.40 -28.45 -22.12
C GLU A 92 15.27 -28.87 -23.10
N GLY A 93 14.01 -28.95 -22.65
CA GLY A 93 12.83 -29.25 -23.46
C GLY A 93 12.25 -28.00 -24.13
N LEU A 94 12.05 -28.07 -25.46
CA LEU A 94 11.37 -27.04 -26.26
C LEU A 94 9.92 -26.78 -25.80
N GLU A 95 9.30 -27.74 -25.11
CA GLU A 95 7.96 -27.64 -24.50
C GLU A 95 7.85 -26.59 -23.38
N ASN A 96 8.98 -26.21 -22.77
CA ASN A 96 8.99 -25.26 -21.65
C ASN A 96 9.03 -23.79 -22.08
N VAL A 97 9.22 -23.50 -23.37
CA VAL A 97 9.49 -22.13 -23.86
C VAL A 97 8.32 -21.19 -23.57
N GLU A 98 7.08 -21.63 -23.82
CA GLU A 98 5.91 -20.78 -23.58
C GLU A 98 5.66 -20.59 -22.07
N GLU A 99 5.80 -21.64 -21.27
CA GLU A 99 5.67 -21.53 -19.81
C GLU A 99 6.73 -20.59 -19.21
N ILE A 100 7.98 -20.67 -19.68
CA ILE A 100 9.04 -19.74 -19.27
C ILE A 100 8.67 -18.30 -19.62
N ARG A 101 8.11 -18.07 -20.81
CA ARG A 101 7.71 -16.73 -21.27
C ARG A 101 6.58 -16.16 -20.41
N GLU A 102 5.58 -16.97 -20.08
CA GLU A 102 4.48 -16.58 -19.18
C GLU A 102 5.01 -16.20 -17.79
N LEU A 103 5.84 -17.05 -17.19
CA LEU A 103 6.44 -16.80 -15.87
C LEU A 103 7.33 -15.54 -15.88
N GLN A 104 8.09 -15.30 -16.95
CA GLN A 104 8.88 -14.08 -17.11
C GLN A 104 7.98 -12.83 -17.19
N ASN A 105 6.82 -12.93 -17.84
CA ASN A 105 5.86 -11.83 -17.89
C ASN A 105 5.27 -11.55 -16.50
N GLU A 106 4.93 -12.58 -15.73
CA GLU A 106 4.49 -12.41 -14.34
C GLU A 106 5.54 -11.70 -13.48
N VAL A 107 6.81 -12.14 -13.57
CA VAL A 107 7.93 -11.49 -12.87
C VAL A 107 8.06 -10.03 -13.27
N ARG A 108 7.96 -9.73 -14.58
CA ARG A 108 8.02 -8.35 -15.09
C ARG A 108 6.94 -7.47 -14.48
N VAL A 109 5.69 -7.95 -14.42
CA VAL A 109 4.59 -7.20 -13.80
C VAL A 109 4.88 -6.91 -12.33
N LEU A 110 5.37 -7.90 -11.57
CA LEU A 110 5.72 -7.71 -10.16
C LEU A 110 6.86 -6.69 -9.97
N LEU A 111 7.88 -6.72 -10.83
CA LEU A 111 8.99 -5.77 -10.81
C LEU A 111 8.55 -4.33 -11.11
N VAL A 112 7.65 -4.13 -12.08
CA VAL A 112 7.08 -2.80 -12.37
C VAL A 112 6.35 -2.23 -11.14
N GLN A 113 5.64 -3.07 -10.40
CA GLN A 113 4.98 -2.64 -9.16
C GLN A 113 5.98 -2.29 -8.04
N GLU A 114 7.11 -3.00 -7.94
CA GLU A 114 8.19 -2.64 -7.01
C GLU A 114 8.83 -1.31 -7.39
N ASP A 115 9.10 -1.11 -8.67
CA ASP A 115 9.72 0.08 -9.22
C ASP A 115 8.87 1.34 -8.97
N VAL A 116 7.53 1.26 -9.16
CA VAL A 116 6.62 2.35 -8.76
C VAL A 116 6.74 2.67 -7.27
N LYS A 117 6.78 1.64 -6.40
CA LYS A 117 6.94 1.84 -4.96
C LYS A 117 8.29 2.48 -4.61
N TRP A 118 9.37 2.04 -5.25
CA TRP A 118 10.70 2.59 -5.04
C TRP A 118 10.79 4.05 -5.47
N ARG A 119 10.21 4.42 -6.62
CA ARG A 119 10.08 5.81 -7.06
C ARG A 119 9.35 6.68 -6.04
N GLN A 120 8.23 6.21 -5.51
CA GLN A 120 7.50 6.94 -4.47
C GLN A 120 8.33 7.14 -3.21
N LYS A 121 9.03 6.09 -2.76
CA LYS A 121 9.92 6.16 -1.59
C LYS A 121 11.07 7.14 -1.82
N ALA A 122 11.71 7.10 -2.99
CA ALA A 122 12.77 8.03 -3.36
C ALA A 122 12.27 9.48 -3.37
N LYS A 123 11.11 9.75 -3.99
CA LYS A 123 10.48 11.08 -4.01
C LYS A 123 10.17 11.60 -2.61
N ARG A 124 9.63 10.74 -1.72
CA ARG A 124 9.40 11.11 -0.30
C ARG A 124 10.70 11.44 0.44
N ASN A 125 11.75 10.66 0.20
CA ASN A 125 13.06 10.92 0.82
C ASN A 125 13.65 12.24 0.32
N LEU A 126 13.57 12.50 -0.99
CA LEU A 126 14.01 13.75 -1.60
C LEU A 126 13.30 14.95 -0.98
N TYR A 127 11.96 14.92 -0.90
CA TYR A 127 11.20 16.00 -0.26
C TYR A 127 11.58 16.23 1.20
N ARG A 128 11.82 15.15 1.95
CA ARG A 128 12.26 15.27 3.35
C ARG A 128 13.65 15.91 3.47
N LEU A 129 14.57 15.60 2.56
CA LEU A 129 15.92 16.18 2.56
C LEU A 129 15.90 17.64 2.10
N SER A 130 15.09 17.96 1.08
CA SER A 130 14.90 19.33 0.60
C SER A 130 14.26 20.23 1.66
N ASP A 131 13.26 19.74 2.40
CA ASP A 131 12.64 20.49 3.51
C ASP A 131 13.65 20.83 4.61
N LYS A 132 14.56 19.89 4.92
CA LYS A 132 15.65 20.13 5.88
C LYS A 132 16.64 21.18 5.40
N ASN A 133 16.97 21.17 4.11
CA ASN A 133 17.85 22.17 3.51
C ASN A 133 17.25 23.57 3.60
N THR A 134 15.96 23.68 3.27
CA THR A 134 15.21 24.94 3.32
C THR A 134 15.15 25.49 4.75
N LYS A 135 14.90 24.65 5.76
CA LYS A 135 14.93 25.04 7.19
C LYS A 135 16.31 25.53 7.64
N PHE A 136 17.39 24.91 7.19
CA PHE A 136 18.74 25.36 7.50
C PHE A 136 18.99 26.78 6.98
N PHE A 137 18.69 27.04 5.71
CA PHE A 137 18.87 28.37 5.13
C PHE A 137 18.00 29.44 5.79
N HIS A 138 16.75 29.14 6.13
CA HIS A 138 15.91 30.08 6.88
C HIS A 138 16.44 30.36 8.29
N ALA A 139 16.98 29.36 8.99
CA ALA A 139 17.57 29.53 10.31
C ALA A 139 18.92 30.26 10.29
N SER A 140 19.67 30.19 9.19
CA SER A 140 20.95 30.92 9.02
C SER A 140 20.80 32.35 8.52
N ALA A 141 19.60 32.75 8.07
CA ALA A 141 19.29 34.09 7.60
C ALA A 141 18.63 34.99 8.68
N THR A 142 18.50 34.49 9.91
CA THR A 142 17.99 35.21 11.09
C THR A 142 19.11 35.31 12.13
#